data_AF-A0A1I0I287-F1
#
_entry.id   AF-A0A1I0I287-F1
#
_cell.length_a   1.000
_cell.length_b   1.000
_cell.length_c   1.000
_cell.angle_alpha   90.00
_cell.angle_beta   90.00
_cell.angle_gamma   90.00
#
_symmetry.space_group_name_H-M   'P 1'
#
loop_
_entity.id
_entity.type
_entity.pdbx_description
1 polymer ?
#
loop_
_entity_poly.entity_id
_entity_poly.type
_entity_poly.pdbx_seq_one_letter_code
_entity_poly.pdbx_strand_id
1 'polypeptide(L)'
;MCSILFCFKCIFLLENNRVIETIKRLGILYIIWSLIYLPYDIIHSKGYSVIKIIRLFFWDGNSHALWFLCGNIIGIVIVYLLLRFLDYRIILVISVLFLLVGCFKSSWAPIAFQIFKIQFSDVLGTRNGLFYGFPYVAMGMYLTKNRKWEGKPISGSIIGFAISLIALIAESMLLVVYYKTSSTILWVSVYPLTYFFFTLVCRIKIVLSVDKSRFIRKISTLIYVSHGIFLILFSGYQYMVYFLLVSIFATAFSVIIIKLSQRNGLRFLRYLY
;
A
#
# COMPACT_ATOMS: atom_id res chain seq x y z
N MET A 1 -4.53 -1.25 -4.72
CA MET A 1 -4.09 -1.18 -6.14
C MET A 1 -2.89 -0.25 -6.36
N CYS A 2 -2.77 0.93 -5.74
CA CYS A 2 -1.55 1.77 -5.88
C CYS A 2 -0.36 1.33 -5.02
N SER A 3 -0.59 0.51 -3.99
CA SER A 3 0.46 -0.14 -3.21
C SER A 3 1.34 -1.10 -4.03
N ILE A 4 0.79 -1.57 -5.14
CA ILE A 4 1.38 -2.55 -6.04
C ILE A 4 2.44 -1.88 -6.95
N LEU A 5 2.33 -0.56 -7.19
CA LEU A 5 3.25 0.18 -8.07
C LEU A 5 4.46 0.78 -7.35
N PHE A 6 4.42 0.99 -6.03
CA PHE A 6 5.63 1.33 -5.26
C PHE A 6 6.63 0.18 -5.19
N CYS A 7 6.13 -1.06 -5.33
CA CYS A 7 6.94 -2.26 -5.50
C CYS A 7 7.90 -2.16 -6.70
N PHE A 8 7.55 -1.40 -7.76
CA PHE A 8 8.40 -1.26 -8.95
C PHE A 8 9.69 -0.44 -8.72
N LYS A 9 9.77 0.39 -7.67
CA LYS A 9 11.03 1.08 -7.32
C LYS A 9 11.89 0.26 -6.34
N CYS A 10 11.27 -0.66 -5.58
CA CYS A 10 11.97 -1.65 -4.76
C CYS A 10 12.71 -2.72 -5.58
N ILE A 11 12.45 -2.82 -6.89
CA ILE A 11 13.19 -3.70 -7.82
C ILE A 11 14.67 -3.31 -7.98
N PHE A 12 15.13 -2.18 -7.46
CA PHE A 12 16.50 -1.69 -7.66
C PHE A 12 17.23 -1.17 -6.41
N LEU A 13 16.78 -1.51 -5.20
CA LEU A 13 17.36 -0.96 -3.96
C LEU A 13 18.36 -1.92 -3.31
N LEU A 14 19.60 -1.89 -3.79
CA LEU A 14 20.79 -2.34 -3.06
C LEU A 14 21.93 -1.32 -3.15
N GLU A 15 21.58 -0.03 -3.19
CA GLU A 15 22.53 1.07 -2.95
C GLU A 15 21.99 1.97 -1.85
N ASN A 16 22.85 2.28 -0.88
CA ASN A 16 22.51 3.03 0.33
C ASN A 16 21.85 4.39 0.01
N ASN A 17 22.38 5.08 -1.00
CA ASN A 17 21.91 6.41 -1.41
C ASN A 17 20.47 6.38 -1.96
N ARG A 18 20.08 5.32 -2.69
CA ARG A 18 18.75 5.22 -3.30
C ARG A 18 17.64 4.95 -2.28
N VAL A 19 17.96 4.29 -1.17
CA VAL A 19 17.02 4.04 -0.07
C VAL A 19 16.68 5.36 0.62
N ILE A 20 17.70 6.15 0.96
CA ILE A 20 17.52 7.46 1.60
C ILE A 20 16.71 8.40 0.71
N GLU A 21 17.02 8.47 -0.59
CA GLU A 21 16.23 9.28 -1.54
C GLU A 21 14.76 8.84 -1.62
N THR A 22 14.51 7.54 -1.56
CA THR A 22 13.14 7.00 -1.61
C THR A 22 12.37 7.35 -0.33
N ILE A 23 12.99 7.21 0.84
CA ILE A 23 12.41 7.62 2.12
C ILE A 23 12.14 9.12 2.14
N LYS A 24 13.11 9.95 1.71
CA LYS A 24 12.95 11.40 1.62
C LYS A 24 11.77 11.78 0.72
N ARG A 25 11.68 11.18 -0.48
CA ARG A 25 10.56 11.44 -1.39
C ARG A 25 9.22 11.04 -0.79
N LEU A 26 9.11 9.86 -0.18
CA LEU A 26 7.89 9.40 0.48
C LEU A 26 7.49 10.33 1.64
N GLY A 27 8.46 10.79 2.43
CA GLY A 27 8.25 11.72 3.53
C GLY A 27 7.76 13.09 3.06
N ILE A 28 8.36 13.64 2.00
CA ILE A 28 7.91 14.91 1.40
C ILE A 28 6.48 14.78 0.88
N LEU A 29 6.18 13.70 0.15
CA LEU A 29 4.82 13.44 -0.33
C LEU A 29 3.82 13.36 0.82
N TYR A 30 4.17 12.62 1.87
CA TYR A 30 3.32 12.50 3.05
C TYR A 30 3.07 13.86 3.72
N ILE A 31 4.11 14.66 3.95
CA ILE A 31 3.97 15.99 4.58
C ILE A 31 3.09 16.91 3.73
N ILE A 32 3.37 17.04 2.43
CA ILE A 32 2.63 17.95 1.56
C ILE A 32 1.16 17.56 1.47
N TRP A 33 0.87 16.27 1.23
CA TRP A 33 -0.51 15.82 1.13
C TRP A 33 -1.23 15.90 2.46
N SER A 34 -0.55 15.62 3.57
CA SER A 34 -1.15 15.80 4.89
C SER A 34 -1.48 17.27 5.18
N LEU A 35 -0.65 18.22 4.75
CA LEU A 35 -0.96 19.65 4.83
C LEU A 35 -2.15 20.04 3.96
N ILE A 36 -2.31 19.42 2.79
CA ILE A 36 -3.47 19.63 1.90
C ILE A 36 -4.77 19.12 2.54
N TYR A 37 -4.74 17.96 3.22
CA TYR A 37 -5.91 17.41 3.92
C TYR A 37 -6.15 18.06 5.29
N LEU A 38 -5.16 18.76 5.86
CA LEU A 38 -5.24 19.33 7.20
C LEU A 38 -6.48 20.22 7.45
N PRO A 39 -6.92 21.11 6.54
CA PRO A 39 -8.12 21.91 6.76
C PRO A 39 -9.38 21.04 6.95
N TYR A 40 -9.50 19.96 6.16
CA TYR A 40 -10.60 19.02 6.29
C TYR A 40 -10.51 18.25 7.61
N ASP A 41 -9.31 17.77 7.96
CA ASP A 41 -9.05 17.04 9.20
C ASP A 41 -9.38 17.90 10.43
N ILE A 42 -9.04 19.20 10.44
CA ILE A 42 -9.36 20.13 11.54
C ILE A 42 -10.87 20.29 11.74
N ILE A 43 -11.63 20.42 10.64
CA ILE A 43 -13.09 20.56 10.71
C ILE A 43 -13.72 19.29 11.32
N HIS A 44 -13.23 18.11 10.95
CA HIS A 44 -13.77 16.81 11.38
C HIS A 44 -13.20 16.33 12.73
N SER A 45 -12.10 16.89 13.20
CA SER A 45 -11.46 16.54 14.48
C SER A 45 -11.82 17.49 15.63
N LYS A 46 -12.81 18.38 15.44
CA LYS A 46 -13.34 19.23 16.53
C LYS A 46 -13.75 18.34 17.72
N GLY A 47 -13.04 18.49 18.83
CA GLY A 47 -13.24 17.72 20.06
C GLY A 47 -12.27 16.55 20.29
N TYR A 48 -11.29 16.31 19.42
CA TYR A 48 -10.24 15.30 19.66
C TYR A 48 -9.10 15.87 20.50
N SER A 49 -8.53 15.05 21.39
CA SER A 49 -7.31 15.41 22.11
C SER A 49 -6.12 15.49 21.14
N VAL A 50 -5.14 16.34 21.45
CA VAL A 50 -3.91 16.50 20.66
C VAL A 50 -3.21 15.14 20.45
N ILE A 51 -3.22 14.29 21.47
CA ILE A 51 -2.66 12.93 21.42
C ILE A 51 -3.38 12.06 20.39
N LYS A 52 -4.72 12.16 20.30
CA LYS A 52 -5.51 11.42 19.31
C LYS A 52 -5.26 11.92 17.89
N ILE A 53 -5.06 13.23 17.71
CA ILE A 53 -4.71 13.82 16.41
C ILE A 53 -3.34 13.32 15.94
N ILE A 54 -2.33 13.33 16.83
CA ILE A 54 -0.98 12.80 16.52
C ILE A 54 -1.06 11.30 16.19
N ARG A 55 -1.83 10.52 16.95
CA ARG A 55 -2.02 9.09 16.69
C ARG A 55 -2.71 8.83 15.34
N LEU A 56 -3.74 9.60 15.00
CA LEU A 56 -4.42 9.52 13.70
C LEU A 56 -3.46 9.85 12.56
N PHE A 57 -2.61 10.85 12.75
CA PHE A 57 -1.66 11.28 11.73
C PHE A 57 -0.63 10.20 11.40
N PHE A 58 0.10 9.74 12.42
CA PHE A 58 1.25 8.86 12.23
C PHE A 58 0.90 7.37 12.18
N TRP A 59 -0.14 6.96 12.92
CA TRP A 59 -0.30 5.56 13.29
C TRP A 59 -1.59 4.96 12.77
N ASP A 60 -2.72 5.49 13.23
CA ASP A 60 -4.00 4.97 12.79
C ASP A 60 -4.19 5.32 11.33
N GLY A 61 -3.68 6.44 10.84
CA GLY A 61 -3.78 6.87 9.46
C GLY A 61 -4.95 7.83 9.25
N ASN A 62 -4.68 9.02 8.71
CA ASN A 62 -5.75 9.94 8.29
C ASN A 62 -6.72 9.20 7.37
N SER A 63 -7.98 9.61 7.39
CA SER A 63 -9.11 9.04 6.63
C SER A 63 -8.86 8.95 5.11
N HIS A 64 -7.77 9.53 4.61
CA HIS A 64 -7.44 9.73 3.20
C HIS A 64 -6.35 8.79 2.64
N ALA A 65 -6.24 7.57 3.16
CA ALA A 65 -5.33 6.52 2.67
C ALA A 65 -3.80 6.82 2.76
N LEU A 66 -3.39 7.99 3.27
CA LEU A 66 -1.99 8.42 3.38
C LEU A 66 -1.13 7.55 4.31
N TRP A 67 -1.76 6.82 5.23
CA TRP A 67 -1.11 5.89 6.16
C TRP A 67 -0.19 4.89 5.46
N PHE A 68 -0.51 4.54 4.21
CA PHE A 68 0.31 3.66 3.41
C PHE A 68 1.70 4.25 3.17
N LEU A 69 1.85 5.56 2.93
CA LEU A 69 3.16 6.18 2.70
C LEU A 69 4.08 5.98 3.91
N CYS A 70 3.57 6.24 5.12
CA CYS A 70 4.27 5.94 6.37
C CYS A 70 4.56 4.45 6.51
N GLY A 71 3.57 3.60 6.20
CA GLY A 71 3.73 2.16 6.24
C GLY A 71 4.84 1.63 5.34
N ASN A 72 5.01 2.21 4.14
CA ASN A 72 6.10 1.86 3.24
C ASN A 72 7.44 2.33 3.76
N ILE A 73 7.53 3.55 4.31
CA ILE A 73 8.77 4.05 4.90
C ILE A 73 9.24 3.08 5.99
N ILE A 74 8.35 2.71 6.91
CA ILE A 74 8.65 1.76 8.00
C ILE A 74 9.06 0.40 7.41
N GLY A 75 8.30 -0.14 6.45
CA GLY A 75 8.62 -1.41 5.81
C GLY A 75 9.99 -1.40 5.11
N ILE A 76 10.33 -0.32 4.40
CA ILE A 76 11.64 -0.13 3.77
C ILE A 76 12.75 -0.08 4.81
N VAL A 77 12.57 0.69 5.88
CA VAL A 77 13.56 0.81 6.96
C VAL A 77 13.79 -0.55 7.63
N ILE A 78 12.73 -1.30 7.95
CA ILE A 78 12.85 -2.64 8.56
C ILE A 78 13.63 -3.58 7.64
N VAL A 79 13.23 -3.70 6.36
CA VAL A 79 13.93 -4.56 5.40
C VAL A 79 15.40 -4.14 5.24
N TYR A 80 15.65 -2.84 5.12
CA TYR A 80 16.99 -2.29 4.95
C TYR A 80 17.90 -2.59 6.14
N LEU A 81 17.39 -2.46 7.38
CA LEU A 81 18.15 -2.78 8.59
C LEU A 81 18.40 -4.28 8.72
N LEU A 82 17.37 -5.12 8.51
CA LEU A 82 17.50 -6.57 8.61
C LEU A 82 18.44 -7.14 7.54
N LEU A 83 18.50 -6.55 6.35
CA LEU A 83 19.42 -6.95 5.28
C LEU A 83 20.90 -6.82 5.65
N ARG A 84 21.24 -6.06 6.70
CA ARG A 84 22.61 -5.97 7.21
C ARG A 84 23.04 -7.22 8.00
N PHE A 85 22.08 -8.01 8.46
CA PHE A 85 22.31 -9.12 9.38
C PHE A 85 21.78 -10.47 8.86
N LEU A 86 20.76 -10.45 7.98
CA LEU A 86 20.02 -11.65 7.57
C LEU A 86 19.92 -11.78 6.05
N ASP A 87 19.82 -13.04 5.57
CA ASP A 87 19.51 -13.33 4.17
C ASP A 87 18.08 -12.92 3.79
N TYR A 88 17.89 -12.52 2.53
CA TYR A 88 16.61 -12.05 2.01
C TYR A 88 15.48 -13.10 2.11
N ARG A 89 15.80 -14.40 2.14
CA ARG A 89 14.82 -15.48 2.36
C ARG A 89 14.36 -15.53 3.82
N ILE A 90 15.28 -15.36 4.77
CA ILE A 90 14.96 -15.33 6.20
C ILE A 90 14.07 -14.11 6.50
N ILE A 91 14.42 -12.95 5.94
CA ILE A 91 13.62 -11.72 6.07
C ILE A 91 12.20 -11.94 5.54
N LEU A 92 12.04 -12.64 4.42
CA LEU A 92 10.72 -12.97 3.89
C LEU A 92 9.91 -13.81 4.89
N VAL A 93 10.50 -14.86 5.46
CA VAL A 93 9.84 -15.72 6.46
C VAL A 93 9.42 -14.90 7.68
N ILE A 94 10.33 -14.11 8.24
CA ILE A 94 10.03 -13.22 9.38
C ILE A 94 8.86 -12.29 9.03
N SER A 95 8.89 -11.68 7.84
CA SER A 95 7.83 -10.77 7.41
C SER A 95 6.46 -11.44 7.29
N VAL A 96 6.41 -12.70 6.83
CA VAL A 96 5.17 -13.48 6.77
C VAL A 96 4.66 -13.80 8.17
N LEU A 97 5.53 -14.09 9.13
CA LEU A 97 5.11 -14.29 10.53
C LEU A 97 4.47 -13.02 11.11
N PHE A 98 5.07 -11.85 10.86
CA PHE A 98 4.46 -10.57 11.24
C PHE A 98 3.10 -10.36 10.57
N LEU A 99 2.97 -10.67 9.27
CA LEU A 99 1.67 -10.61 8.58
C LEU A 99 0.63 -11.50 9.27
N LEU A 100 0.97 -12.75 9.58
CA LEU A 100 0.05 -13.69 10.22
C LEU A 100 -0.41 -13.21 11.60
N VAL A 101 0.52 -12.68 12.41
CA VAL A 101 0.17 -12.02 13.67
C VAL A 101 -0.79 -10.85 13.42
N GLY A 102 -0.53 -10.02 12.41
CA GLY A 102 -1.43 -8.94 12.00
C GLY A 102 -2.82 -9.44 11.58
N CYS A 103 -2.91 -10.55 10.84
CA CYS A 103 -4.17 -11.16 10.44
C CYS A 103 -4.99 -11.64 11.66
N PHE A 104 -4.34 -12.34 12.60
CA PHE A 104 -5.00 -12.80 13.84
C PHE A 104 -5.47 -11.66 14.74
N LYS A 105 -4.79 -10.51 14.68
CA LYS A 105 -5.24 -9.29 15.34
C LYS A 105 -6.39 -8.57 14.61
N SER A 106 -6.56 -8.80 13.32
CA SER A 106 -7.53 -8.12 12.44
C SER A 106 -8.62 -9.09 12.00
N SER A 107 -8.69 -9.42 10.72
CA SER A 107 -9.80 -10.16 10.13
C SER A 107 -10.02 -11.55 10.75
N TRP A 108 -8.97 -12.18 11.26
CA TRP A 108 -9.03 -13.50 11.90
C TRP A 108 -9.25 -13.47 13.41
N ALA A 109 -9.44 -12.29 14.02
CA ALA A 109 -9.64 -12.18 15.46
C ALA A 109 -10.79 -13.04 16.02
N PRO A 110 -11.96 -13.18 15.36
CA PRO A 110 -13.03 -14.05 15.85
C PRO A 110 -12.60 -15.52 15.95
N ILE A 111 -11.88 -16.02 14.94
CA ILE A 111 -11.37 -17.39 14.89
C ILE A 111 -10.26 -17.57 15.93
N ALA A 112 -9.35 -16.61 16.05
CA ALA A 112 -8.28 -16.65 17.04
C ALA A 112 -8.85 -16.73 18.46
N PHE A 113 -9.90 -15.98 18.74
CA PHE A 113 -10.60 -16.03 20.01
C PHE A 113 -11.32 -17.37 20.22
N GLN A 114 -12.00 -17.90 19.21
CA GLN A 114 -12.72 -19.16 19.34
C GLN A 114 -11.79 -20.34 19.62
N ILE A 115 -10.68 -20.43 18.89
CA ILE A 115 -9.74 -21.56 18.94
C ILE A 115 -8.75 -21.42 20.09
N PHE A 116 -8.09 -20.25 20.22
CA PHE A 116 -6.98 -20.06 21.14
C PHE A 116 -7.36 -19.30 22.41
N LYS A 117 -8.58 -18.75 22.50
CA LYS A 117 -9.03 -17.88 23.61
C LYS A 117 -8.13 -16.65 23.83
N ILE A 118 -7.41 -16.24 22.80
CA ILE A 118 -6.52 -15.07 22.83
C ILE A 118 -7.32 -13.84 22.37
N GLN A 119 -7.36 -12.80 23.20
CA GLN A 119 -7.72 -11.45 22.78
C GLN A 119 -6.48 -10.60 22.64
N PHE A 120 -6.22 -10.14 21.41
CA PHE A 120 -5.14 -9.19 21.18
C PHE A 120 -5.61 -7.78 21.52
N SER A 121 -4.84 -7.07 22.34
CA SER A 121 -5.10 -5.66 22.62
C SER A 121 -4.74 -4.80 21.40
N ASP A 122 -5.62 -3.86 21.06
CA ASP A 122 -5.53 -3.07 19.83
C ASP A 122 -4.70 -1.78 19.98
N VAL A 123 -3.71 -1.80 20.87
CA VAL A 123 -2.90 -0.60 21.22
C VAL A 123 -2.15 -0.06 20.01
N LEU A 124 -1.68 -0.95 19.13
CA LEU A 124 -0.88 -0.63 17.95
C LEU A 124 -1.64 -0.79 16.63
N GLY A 125 -2.95 -1.09 16.65
CA GLY A 125 -3.72 -1.41 15.44
C GLY A 125 -3.09 -2.51 14.58
N THR A 126 -3.65 -2.70 13.38
CA THR A 126 -3.13 -3.62 12.35
C THR A 126 -2.80 -2.92 11.03
N ARG A 127 -3.32 -1.70 10.87
CA ARG A 127 -3.02 -0.78 9.76
C ARG A 127 -1.71 -0.02 9.99
N ASN A 128 -0.58 -0.73 10.01
CA ASN A 128 0.71 -0.11 10.25
C ASN A 128 1.82 -0.67 9.34
N GLY A 129 2.98 0.00 9.35
CA GLY A 129 4.12 -0.41 8.53
C GLY A 129 4.76 -1.74 8.91
N LEU A 130 4.50 -2.26 10.11
CA LEU A 130 5.07 -3.52 10.58
C LEU A 130 4.27 -4.73 10.10
N PHE A 131 2.95 -4.70 10.24
CA PHE A 131 2.08 -5.82 9.86
C PHE A 131 1.61 -5.74 8.40
N TYR A 132 1.56 -4.53 7.83
CA TYR A 132 1.14 -4.31 6.44
C TYR A 132 2.34 -3.99 5.55
N GLY A 133 3.12 -2.95 5.88
CA GLY A 133 4.20 -2.47 5.01
C GLY A 133 5.33 -3.49 4.82
N PHE A 134 5.90 -3.98 5.91
CA PHE A 134 7.07 -4.86 5.93
C PHE A 134 6.90 -6.14 5.08
N PRO A 135 5.81 -6.93 5.21
CA PRO A 135 5.58 -8.11 4.37
C PRO A 135 5.62 -7.82 2.87
N TYR A 136 4.94 -6.77 2.41
CA TYR A 136 4.90 -6.46 0.97
C TYR A 136 6.22 -5.89 0.44
N VAL A 137 6.94 -5.11 1.25
CA VAL A 137 8.29 -4.65 0.86
C VAL A 137 9.26 -5.83 0.80
N ALA A 138 9.21 -6.75 1.77
CA ALA A 138 10.03 -7.97 1.78
C ALA A 138 9.72 -8.88 0.58
N MET A 139 8.44 -9.02 0.20
CA MET A 139 8.05 -9.74 -1.02
C MET A 139 8.65 -9.12 -2.28
N GLY A 140 8.59 -7.79 -2.42
CA GLY A 140 9.19 -7.07 -3.55
C GLY A 140 10.71 -7.27 -3.62
N MET A 141 11.40 -7.20 -2.48
CA MET A 141 12.83 -7.52 -2.38
C MET A 141 13.10 -8.97 -2.80
N TYR A 142 12.32 -9.94 -2.31
CA TYR A 142 12.50 -11.35 -2.64
C TYR A 142 12.31 -11.62 -4.14
N LEU A 143 11.27 -11.08 -4.76
CA LEU A 143 11.03 -11.21 -6.21
C LEU A 143 12.18 -10.66 -7.05
N THR A 144 12.84 -9.61 -6.54
CA THR A 144 13.97 -8.94 -7.18
C THR A 144 15.26 -9.73 -7.08
N LYS A 145 15.59 -10.21 -5.88
CA LYS A 145 16.81 -11.00 -5.62
C LYS A 145 16.71 -12.43 -6.13
N ASN A 146 15.51 -13.02 -6.10
CA ASN A 146 15.27 -14.41 -6.49
C ASN A 146 14.47 -14.50 -7.80
N ARG A 147 15.14 -14.27 -8.92
CA ARG A 147 14.54 -14.34 -10.27
C ARG A 147 14.28 -15.75 -10.78
N LYS A 148 14.33 -16.77 -9.92
CA LYS A 148 13.97 -18.17 -10.28
C LYS A 148 12.56 -18.28 -10.85
N TRP A 149 11.67 -17.34 -10.56
CA TRP A 149 10.32 -17.30 -11.13
C TRP A 149 10.32 -16.98 -12.64
N GLU A 150 11.36 -16.37 -13.22
CA GLU A 150 11.43 -16.06 -14.65
C GLU A 150 11.56 -17.33 -15.52
N GLY A 151 12.33 -18.32 -15.06
CA GLY A 151 12.53 -19.60 -15.78
C GLY A 151 11.41 -20.63 -15.60
N LYS A 152 10.44 -20.38 -14.71
CA LYS A 152 9.30 -21.30 -14.48
C LYS A 152 8.22 -21.13 -15.56
N PRO A 153 7.41 -22.16 -15.85
CA PRO A 153 6.30 -22.02 -16.78
C PRO A 153 5.26 -21.02 -16.26
N ILE A 154 4.68 -20.24 -17.16
CA ILE A 154 3.68 -19.21 -16.82
C ILE A 154 2.41 -19.83 -16.21
N SER A 155 2.07 -21.05 -16.63
CA SER A 155 0.94 -21.83 -16.10
C SER A 155 1.00 -21.96 -14.58
N GLY A 156 2.18 -22.17 -13.99
CA GLY A 156 2.33 -22.23 -12.54
C GLY A 156 1.95 -20.93 -11.83
N SER A 157 2.23 -19.77 -12.45
CA SER A 157 1.84 -18.47 -11.90
C SER A 157 0.34 -18.21 -12.05
N ILE A 158 -0.26 -18.66 -13.17
CA ILE A 158 -1.71 -18.56 -13.41
C ILE A 158 -2.48 -19.45 -12.43
N ILE A 159 -2.06 -20.71 -12.27
CA ILE A 159 -2.68 -21.66 -11.33
C ILE A 159 -2.55 -21.14 -9.90
N GLY A 160 -1.35 -20.69 -9.51
CA GLY A 160 -1.13 -20.10 -8.18
C GLY A 160 -2.00 -18.86 -7.93
N PHE A 161 -2.17 -18.00 -8.93
CA PHE A 161 -3.07 -16.85 -8.86
C PHE A 161 -4.53 -17.29 -8.71
N ALA A 162 -5.00 -18.25 -9.51
CA ALA A 162 -6.37 -18.76 -9.44
C ALA A 162 -6.68 -19.42 -8.08
N ILE A 163 -5.78 -20.27 -7.58
CA ILE A 163 -5.92 -20.90 -6.26
C ILE A 163 -5.98 -19.84 -5.16
N SER A 164 -5.08 -18.85 -5.21
CA SER A 164 -5.06 -17.77 -4.21
C SER A 164 -6.31 -16.88 -4.29
N LEU A 165 -6.89 -16.72 -5.48
CA LEU A 165 -8.12 -15.98 -5.67
C LEU A 165 -9.32 -16.73 -5.08
N ILE A 166 -9.42 -18.03 -5.33
CA ILE A 166 -10.44 -18.90 -4.71
C ILE A 166 -10.27 -18.89 -3.19
N ALA A 167 -9.04 -18.99 -2.69
CA ALA A 167 -8.75 -18.93 -1.26
C ALA A 167 -9.13 -17.57 -0.65
N LEU A 168 -8.97 -16.46 -1.37
CA LEU A 168 -9.42 -15.15 -0.92
C LEU A 168 -10.94 -15.04 -0.87
N ILE A 169 -11.64 -15.58 -1.87
CA ILE A 169 -13.10 -15.62 -1.89
C ILE A 169 -13.60 -16.44 -0.69
N ALA A 170 -13.05 -17.64 -0.49
CA ALA A 170 -13.41 -18.50 0.64
C ALA A 170 -13.09 -17.83 2.00
N GLU A 171 -11.91 -17.21 2.14
CA GLU A 171 -11.53 -16.45 3.33
C GLU A 171 -12.52 -15.30 3.59
N SER A 172 -12.94 -14.57 2.55
CA SER A 172 -13.91 -13.48 2.67
C SER A 172 -15.30 -13.96 3.11
N MET A 173 -15.80 -15.06 2.55
CA MET A 173 -17.08 -15.64 2.94
C MET A 173 -17.03 -16.12 4.40
N LEU A 174 -15.95 -16.80 4.79
CA LEU A 174 -15.78 -17.30 6.15
C LEU A 174 -15.71 -16.15 7.16
N LEU A 175 -14.86 -15.15 6.92
CA LEU A 175 -14.61 -14.10 7.92
C LEU A 175 -15.71 -13.03 7.96
N VAL A 176 -16.27 -12.64 6.82
CA VAL A 176 -17.23 -11.53 6.75
C VAL A 176 -18.66 -12.03 6.90
N VAL A 177 -19.03 -13.12 6.21
CA VAL A 177 -20.42 -13.60 6.23
C VAL A 177 -20.67 -14.46 7.47
N TYR A 178 -19.81 -15.45 7.72
CA TYR A 178 -20.01 -16.39 8.82
C TYR A 178 -19.55 -15.81 10.18
N TYR A 179 -18.29 -15.38 10.31
CA TYR A 179 -17.77 -14.86 11.58
C TYR A 179 -18.07 -13.38 11.84
N LYS A 180 -18.58 -12.64 10.85
CA LYS A 180 -18.91 -11.20 10.96
C LYS A 180 -17.78 -10.39 11.60
N THR A 181 -16.56 -10.59 11.10
CA THR A 181 -15.38 -9.93 11.64
C THR A 181 -15.52 -8.41 11.63
N SER A 182 -15.03 -7.75 12.69
CA SER A 182 -15.11 -6.30 12.86
C SER A 182 -14.07 -5.53 12.04
N SER A 183 -13.06 -6.23 11.50
CA SER A 183 -11.95 -5.63 10.76
C SER A 183 -11.69 -6.41 9.47
N THR A 184 -11.50 -5.72 8.36
CA THR A 184 -11.24 -6.31 7.03
C THR A 184 -9.92 -5.82 6.42
N ILE A 185 -8.96 -5.48 7.28
CA ILE A 185 -7.74 -4.75 6.89
C ILE A 185 -6.68 -5.71 6.32
N LEU A 186 -6.49 -6.88 6.94
CA LEU A 186 -5.45 -7.84 6.60
C LEU A 186 -6.04 -9.20 6.25
N TRP A 187 -5.52 -9.83 5.21
CA TRP A 187 -6.02 -11.08 4.66
C TRP A 187 -4.84 -11.99 4.36
N VAL A 188 -4.92 -13.25 4.80
CA VAL A 188 -3.85 -14.22 4.58
C VAL A 188 -3.75 -14.56 3.10
N SER A 189 -4.89 -14.78 2.41
CA SER A 189 -4.91 -15.19 1.00
C SER A 189 -4.54 -14.06 0.03
N VAL A 190 -4.62 -12.80 0.44
CA VAL A 190 -4.17 -11.67 -0.40
C VAL A 190 -2.65 -11.70 -0.63
N TYR A 191 -1.87 -12.20 0.33
CA TYR A 191 -0.42 -12.24 0.21
C TYR A 191 0.09 -13.15 -0.92
N PRO A 192 -0.29 -14.45 -1.00
CA PRO A 192 0.07 -15.30 -2.13
C PRO A 192 -0.57 -14.83 -3.44
N LEU A 193 -1.80 -14.30 -3.40
CA LEU A 193 -2.45 -13.70 -4.58
C LEU A 193 -1.59 -12.59 -5.18
N THR A 194 -1.09 -11.69 -4.32
CA THR A 194 -0.23 -10.57 -4.72
C THR A 194 1.10 -11.07 -5.29
N TYR A 195 1.72 -12.08 -4.68
CA TYR A 195 2.94 -12.70 -5.18
C TYR A 195 2.76 -13.23 -6.62
N PHE A 196 1.72 -14.06 -6.84
CA PHE A 196 1.48 -14.62 -8.17
C PHE A 196 1.07 -13.56 -9.18
N PHE A 197 0.25 -12.59 -8.78
CA PHE A 197 -0.09 -11.44 -9.60
C PHE A 197 1.15 -10.71 -10.10
N PHE A 198 2.11 -10.41 -9.22
CA PHE A 198 3.36 -9.77 -9.63
C PHE A 198 4.19 -10.63 -10.57
N THR A 199 4.29 -11.94 -10.32
CA THR A 199 5.01 -12.82 -11.24
C THR A 199 4.39 -12.88 -12.63
N LEU A 200 3.07 -12.69 -12.76
CA LEU A 200 2.38 -12.59 -14.05
C LEU A 200 2.63 -11.23 -14.71
N VAL A 201 2.43 -10.13 -13.98
CA VAL A 201 2.62 -8.77 -14.50
C VAL A 201 4.06 -8.54 -14.95
N CYS A 202 5.05 -9.02 -14.20
CA CYS A 202 6.47 -8.86 -14.55
C CYS A 202 6.88 -9.65 -15.81
N ARG A 203 6.07 -10.62 -16.27
CA ARG A 203 6.30 -11.33 -17.54
C ARG A 203 5.78 -10.55 -18.75
N ILE A 204 4.89 -9.58 -18.54
CA ILE A 204 4.34 -8.76 -19.61
C ILE A 204 5.42 -7.77 -20.05
N LYS A 205 6.04 -8.03 -21.20
CA LYS A 205 7.03 -7.14 -21.81
C LYS A 205 6.32 -6.03 -22.57
N ILE A 206 6.16 -4.86 -21.92
CA ILE A 206 5.62 -3.66 -22.58
C ILE A 206 6.80 -2.79 -23.03
N VAL A 207 6.95 -2.59 -24.33
CA VAL A 207 7.95 -1.66 -24.90
C VAL A 207 7.38 -0.24 -24.83
N LEU A 208 7.69 0.47 -23.74
CA LEU A 208 7.35 1.88 -23.55
C LEU A 208 8.61 2.74 -23.62
N SER A 209 8.50 3.91 -24.26
CA SER A 209 9.58 4.90 -24.14
C SER A 209 9.76 5.34 -22.68
N VAL A 210 10.99 5.66 -22.31
CA VAL A 210 11.36 6.03 -20.93
C VAL A 210 10.50 7.19 -20.42
N ASP A 211 10.16 8.14 -21.29
CA ASP A 211 9.35 9.29 -20.93
C ASP A 211 7.88 8.94 -20.68
N LYS A 212 7.29 8.05 -21.49
CA LYS A 212 5.93 7.55 -21.26
C LYS A 212 5.84 6.76 -19.96
N SER A 213 6.83 5.92 -19.67
CA SER A 213 6.91 5.17 -18.41
C SER A 213 7.02 6.10 -17.19
N ARG A 214 7.88 7.13 -17.26
CA ARG A 214 7.99 8.15 -16.21
C ARG A 214 6.68 8.92 -16.03
N PHE A 215 6.00 9.26 -17.11
CA PHE A 215 4.72 9.97 -17.07
C PHE A 215 3.62 9.15 -16.38
N ILE A 216 3.44 7.88 -16.76
CA ILE A 216 2.45 6.98 -16.15
C ILE A 216 2.70 6.80 -14.65
N ARG A 217 3.97 6.66 -14.24
CA ARG A 217 4.34 6.57 -12.81
C ARG A 217 3.95 7.80 -12.02
N LYS A 218 4.15 9.00 -12.58
CA LYS A 218 3.75 10.27 -11.95
C LYS A 218 2.22 10.35 -11.82
N ILE A 219 1.48 9.99 -12.88
CA ILE A 219 0.01 9.93 -12.85
C ILE A 219 -0.46 8.98 -11.75
N SER A 220 0.05 7.74 -11.71
CA SER A 220 -0.36 6.76 -10.70
C SER A 220 -0.11 7.26 -9.27
N THR A 221 1.01 7.95 -9.04
CA THR A 221 1.31 8.53 -7.73
C THR A 221 0.29 9.62 -7.39
N LEU A 222 0.02 10.55 -8.30
CA LEU A 222 -0.96 11.62 -8.10
C LEU A 222 -2.38 11.11 -7.89
N ILE A 223 -2.85 10.15 -8.70
CA ILE A 223 -4.17 9.53 -8.51
C ILE A 223 -4.26 8.96 -7.09
N TYR A 224 -3.21 8.26 -6.64
CA TYR A 224 -3.19 7.67 -5.31
C TYR A 224 -3.31 8.69 -4.17
N VAL A 225 -2.59 9.81 -4.25
CA VAL A 225 -2.59 10.78 -3.15
C VAL A 225 -3.77 11.75 -3.22
N SER A 226 -4.32 12.00 -4.43
CA SER A 226 -5.39 12.97 -4.65
C SER A 226 -6.80 12.40 -4.64
N HIS A 227 -7.00 11.09 -4.88
CA HIS A 227 -8.35 10.52 -4.93
C HIS A 227 -9.17 10.78 -3.66
N GLY A 228 -8.53 10.88 -2.50
CA GLY A 228 -9.17 11.22 -1.22
C GLY A 228 -9.93 12.55 -1.25
N ILE A 229 -9.42 13.56 -1.96
CA ILE A 229 -10.11 14.85 -2.13
C ILE A 229 -11.41 14.66 -2.90
N PHE A 230 -11.37 13.88 -3.98
CA PHE A 230 -12.55 13.62 -4.81
C PHE A 230 -13.55 12.70 -4.11
N LEU A 231 -13.08 11.79 -3.24
CA LEU A 231 -13.96 11.03 -2.36
C LEU A 231 -14.77 11.95 -1.44
N ILE A 232 -14.14 12.99 -0.88
CA ILE A 232 -14.84 14.00 -0.08
C ILE A 232 -15.80 14.82 -0.94
N LEU A 233 -15.34 15.31 -2.10
CA LEU A 233 -16.11 16.21 -2.96
C LEU A 233 -17.40 15.57 -3.49
N PHE A 234 -17.36 14.28 -3.80
CA PHE A 234 -18.47 13.56 -4.41
C PHE A 234 -19.25 12.65 -3.44
N SER A 235 -19.07 12.81 -2.11
CA SER A 235 -19.61 11.87 -1.11
C SER A 235 -21.14 11.72 -1.07
N GLY A 236 -21.89 12.53 -1.84
CA GLY A 236 -23.35 12.47 -1.95
C GLY A 236 -23.90 11.70 -3.17
N TYR A 237 -23.05 11.18 -4.06
CA TYR A 237 -23.50 10.46 -5.26
C TYR A 237 -23.68 8.95 -5.00
N GLN A 238 -24.53 8.30 -5.81
CA GLN A 238 -24.68 6.85 -5.78
C GLN A 238 -23.38 6.11 -6.14
N TYR A 239 -23.18 4.92 -5.58
CA TYR A 239 -21.90 4.18 -5.61
C TYR A 239 -21.21 4.10 -6.98
N MET A 240 -21.94 3.76 -8.05
CA MET A 240 -21.32 3.62 -9.38
C MET A 240 -20.94 4.97 -9.99
N VAL A 241 -21.81 5.97 -9.88
CA VAL A 241 -21.55 7.35 -10.34
C VAL A 241 -20.40 7.96 -9.54
N TYR A 242 -20.38 7.75 -8.22
CA TYR A 242 -19.34 8.17 -7.31
C TYR A 242 -17.96 7.61 -7.72
N PHE A 243 -17.87 6.30 -7.98
CA PHE A 243 -16.63 5.67 -8.44
C PHE A 243 -16.12 6.26 -9.76
N LEU A 244 -17.02 6.48 -10.73
CA LEU A 244 -16.67 7.05 -12.03
C LEU A 244 -16.19 8.51 -11.90
N LEU A 245 -16.91 9.34 -11.15
CA LEU A 245 -16.53 10.73 -10.91
C LEU A 245 -15.16 10.83 -10.24
N VAL A 246 -14.93 10.08 -9.17
CA VAL A 246 -13.64 10.06 -8.47
C VAL A 246 -12.51 9.64 -9.41
N SER A 247 -12.73 8.60 -10.21
CA SER A 247 -11.71 8.08 -11.14
C SER A 247 -11.38 9.07 -12.26
N ILE A 248 -12.39 9.70 -12.85
CA ILE A 248 -12.24 10.68 -13.93
C ILE A 248 -11.53 11.93 -13.41
N PHE A 249 -12.01 12.51 -12.31
CA PHE A 249 -11.46 13.76 -11.77
C PHE A 249 -10.06 13.56 -11.20
N ALA A 250 -9.78 12.45 -10.51
CA ALA A 250 -8.42 12.15 -10.05
C ALA A 250 -7.43 12.01 -11.21
N THR A 251 -7.86 11.38 -12.31
CA THR A 251 -7.01 11.22 -13.51
C THR A 251 -6.80 12.56 -14.22
N ALA A 252 -7.86 13.34 -14.42
CA ALA A 252 -7.79 14.66 -15.04
C ALA A 252 -6.89 15.60 -14.24
N PHE A 253 -7.09 15.67 -12.92
CA PHE A 253 -6.24 16.43 -12.00
C PHE A 253 -4.77 16.03 -12.12
N SER A 254 -4.49 14.73 -12.14
CA SER A 254 -3.12 14.20 -12.27
C SER A 254 -2.45 14.63 -13.56
N VAL A 255 -3.15 14.57 -14.69
CA VAL A 255 -2.64 15.00 -16.00
C VAL A 255 -2.39 16.51 -16.04
N ILE A 256 -3.33 17.31 -15.51
CA ILE A 256 -3.23 18.76 -15.47
C ILE A 256 -2.03 19.20 -14.63
N ILE A 257 -1.88 18.67 -13.42
CA ILE A 257 -0.75 19.00 -12.53
C ILE A 257 0.60 18.67 -13.18
N ILE A 258 0.72 17.52 -13.85
CA ILE A 258 1.98 17.17 -14.53
C ILE A 258 2.26 18.13 -15.68
N LYS A 259 1.28 18.47 -16.52
CA LYS A 259 1.46 19.43 -17.62
C LYS A 259 1.81 20.83 -17.09
N LEU A 260 1.16 21.29 -16.02
CA LEU A 260 1.47 22.57 -15.38
C LEU A 260 2.88 22.58 -14.79
N SER A 261 3.33 21.47 -14.18
CA SER A 261 4.68 21.34 -13.60
C SER A 261 5.84 21.45 -14.61
N GLN A 262 5.54 21.41 -15.92
CA GLN A 262 6.49 21.61 -17.00
C GLN A 262 6.67 23.09 -17.36
N ARG A 263 5.77 23.99 -16.93
CA ARG A 263 5.88 25.43 -17.14
C ARG A 263 6.87 26.05 -16.14
N ASN A 264 7.67 27.03 -16.59
CA ASN A 264 8.78 27.58 -15.81
C ASN A 264 8.38 28.19 -14.46
N GLY A 265 7.18 28.78 -14.34
CA GLY A 265 6.67 29.37 -13.10
C GLY A 265 6.05 28.37 -12.09
N LEU A 266 5.78 27.12 -12.49
CA LEU A 266 5.03 26.14 -11.68
C LEU A 266 5.83 24.87 -11.38
N ARG A 267 7.17 24.95 -11.43
CA ARG A 267 8.04 23.80 -11.17
C ARG A 267 7.90 23.22 -9.76
N PHE A 268 7.42 24.00 -8.79
CA PHE A 268 7.16 23.52 -7.42
C PHE A 268 6.09 22.42 -7.38
N LEU A 269 5.19 22.34 -8.36
CA LEU A 269 4.18 21.27 -8.45
C LEU A 269 4.80 19.87 -8.58
N ARG A 270 6.10 19.77 -8.91
CA ARG A 270 6.83 18.50 -8.93
C ARG A 270 6.92 17.86 -7.54
N TYR A 271 6.79 18.62 -6.46
CA TYR A 271 6.80 18.06 -5.11
C TYR A 271 5.51 17.29 -4.77
N LEU A 272 4.45 17.41 -5.58
CA LEU A 272 3.20 16.68 -5.38
C LEU A 272 3.28 15.21 -5.84
N TYR A 273 4.34 14.80 -6.56
CA TYR A 273 4.46 13.46 -7.15
C TYR A 273 5.86 12.84 -7.13
#